data_AF-A0A3M7MQK0-F1
#
_entry.id   AF-A0A3M7MQK0-F1
#
_cell.length_a   1.000
_cell.length_b   1.000
_cell.length_c   1.000
_cell.angle_alpha   90.00
_cell.angle_beta   90.00
_cell.angle_gamma   90.00
#
_symmetry.space_group_name_H-M   'P 1'
#
loop_
_entity.id
_entity.type
_entity.pdbx_description
1 polymer ?
#
loop_
_entity_poly.entity_id
_entity_poly.type
_entity_poly.pdbx_seq_one_letter_code
_entity_poly.pdbx_strand_id
1 'polypeptide(L)'
;MVPNIIRNFRSFIWDSDTHLKSKEERLLLRKLDFSILTIGCLGFFLKYLDQGNLSNAYVSGMQEDLSMLGNEYTYAVTCYTVAYAVMQIPSNLIIQYIRPSYWLAAMEIAWGTFTFAQAGVQNVTQLYVFRFFVGFFESSFFPALLFVLGSWYTKTELAKRIAIFHMTAPVGSAFGGYLQAAVYESLATWLILPDTPYTTKAWFLGDEDKQLAVERVQKAGKAAPEKITFATFKRILTRWRWYAFVFGYVLYGSSCGAGDYFAIWLKSEGFSVVDRNLIPTGTRLISGFCIVLWGFLSDYTGSRFAFVFGPLAYGLIPNGILAFWPASQSAKLFAFLTGGVQLMTAIFYTWANELCASDNEERAIVLSSMNGFQYAVAAWLPIVIFPQTMAPTFRRGFPATFGLVIAALIAIVGIQLLHNRQQRLGNDFSVSETEEAESGQSVAGVGDLKHSGRASSPREVKDLA
;
A
#
# COMPACT_ATOMS: atom_id res chain seq x y z
N MET A 1 34.74 -37.88 -10.58
CA MET A 1 33.77 -37.12 -11.39
C MET A 1 32.59 -36.78 -10.50
N VAL A 2 32.46 -35.51 -10.13
CA VAL A 2 31.36 -34.99 -9.30
C VAL A 2 30.20 -34.65 -10.24
N PRO A 3 29.01 -35.25 -10.13
CA PRO A 3 27.88 -34.84 -10.97
C PRO A 3 27.39 -33.47 -10.48
N ASN A 4 27.51 -32.48 -11.36
CA ASN A 4 26.89 -31.16 -11.21
C ASN A 4 25.37 -31.31 -11.17
N ILE A 5 24.81 -31.40 -9.96
CA ILE A 5 23.37 -31.25 -9.74
C ILE A 5 23.10 -29.75 -9.68
N ILE A 6 22.37 -29.27 -10.68
CA ILE A 6 21.79 -27.94 -10.74
C ILE A 6 21.06 -27.70 -9.41
N ARG A 7 21.68 -26.91 -8.51
CA ARG A 7 21.07 -26.49 -7.26
C ARG A 7 19.86 -25.62 -7.60
N ASN A 8 18.69 -26.21 -7.56
CA ASN A 8 17.43 -25.49 -7.71
C ASN A 8 17.39 -24.37 -6.65
N PHE A 9 17.09 -23.13 -7.04
CA PHE A 9 17.04 -21.97 -6.14
C PHE A 9 16.20 -22.23 -4.87
N ARG A 10 15.17 -23.07 -5.00
CA ARG A 10 14.31 -23.55 -3.92
C ARG A 10 15.01 -24.46 -2.88
N SER A 11 15.98 -25.27 -3.32
CA SER A 11 16.84 -26.10 -2.45
C SER A 11 17.83 -25.22 -1.69
N PHE A 12 18.32 -24.14 -2.32
CA PHE A 12 19.21 -23.18 -1.64
C PHE A 12 18.47 -22.42 -0.52
N ILE A 13 17.25 -21.94 -0.82
CA ILE A 13 16.45 -21.14 0.13
C ILE A 13 15.90 -21.97 1.29
N TRP A 14 15.28 -23.13 1.04
CA TRP A 14 14.59 -23.88 2.09
C TRP A 14 15.52 -24.87 2.78
N ASP A 15 15.82 -26.02 2.18
CA ASP A 15 16.78 -26.99 2.75
C ASP A 15 17.85 -27.37 1.73
N SER A 16 19.11 -27.10 2.06
CA SER A 16 20.30 -27.34 1.22
C SER A 16 20.45 -28.82 0.87
N ASP A 17 19.99 -29.70 1.76
CA ASP A 17 20.08 -31.16 1.66
C ASP A 17 18.77 -31.80 1.17
N THR A 18 17.84 -31.01 0.61
CA THR A 18 16.53 -31.52 0.13
C THR A 18 16.67 -32.78 -0.73
N HIS A 19 17.71 -32.87 -1.56
CA HIS A 19 17.96 -33.99 -2.47
C HIS A 19 18.32 -35.31 -1.77
N LEU A 20 18.80 -35.27 -0.52
CA LEU A 20 19.20 -36.44 0.26
C LEU A 20 18.06 -37.01 1.12
N LYS A 21 16.99 -36.23 1.33
CA LYS A 21 15.88 -36.60 2.24
C LYS A 21 14.84 -37.47 1.57
N SER A 22 14.32 -38.45 2.33
CA SER A 22 13.22 -39.32 1.91
C SER A 22 11.92 -38.52 1.68
N LYS A 23 10.98 -39.06 0.89
CA LYS A 23 9.66 -38.43 0.69
C LYS A 23 8.90 -38.26 2.01
N GLU A 24 9.05 -39.19 2.95
CA GLU A 24 8.39 -39.20 4.26
C GLU A 24 8.97 -38.12 5.17
N GLU A 25 10.30 -37.98 5.17
CA GLU A 25 11.02 -36.97 5.95
C GLU A 25 10.63 -35.54 5.51
N ARG A 26 10.49 -35.31 4.20
CA ARG A 26 10.01 -34.03 3.66
C ARG A 26 8.57 -33.72 4.06
N LEU A 27 7.71 -34.74 4.19
CA LEU A 27 6.33 -34.56 4.64
C LEU A 27 6.27 -34.26 6.15
N LEU A 28 7.13 -34.89 6.94
CA LEU A 28 7.28 -34.59 8.37
C LEU A 28 7.75 -33.15 8.59
N LEU A 29 8.80 -32.72 7.89
CA LEU A 29 9.32 -31.35 7.97
C LEU A 29 8.24 -30.31 7.62
N ARG A 30 7.42 -30.56 6.59
CA ARG A 30 6.30 -29.65 6.26
C ARG A 30 5.25 -29.56 7.36
N LYS A 31 4.94 -30.68 8.03
CA LYS A 31 3.99 -30.69 9.16
C LYS A 31 4.55 -29.93 10.35
N LEU A 32 5.84 -30.11 10.66
CA LEU A 32 6.53 -29.38 11.73
C LEU A 32 6.64 -27.89 11.41
N ASP A 33 7.02 -27.54 10.18
CA ASP A 33 7.10 -26.16 9.69
C ASP A 33 5.73 -25.48 9.82
N PHE A 34 4.66 -26.13 9.34
CA PHE A 34 3.31 -25.59 9.42
C PHE A 34 2.81 -25.44 10.86
N SER A 35 3.19 -26.33 11.78
CA SER A 35 2.68 -26.30 13.15
C SER A 35 3.48 -25.33 14.03
N ILE A 36 4.81 -25.50 14.09
CA ILE A 36 5.68 -24.79 15.04
C ILE A 36 5.97 -23.38 14.53
N LEU A 37 6.29 -23.20 13.24
CA LEU A 37 6.61 -21.87 12.73
C LEU A 37 5.38 -21.00 12.62
N THR A 38 4.22 -21.53 12.26
CA THR A 38 2.99 -20.71 12.21
C THR A 38 2.63 -20.16 13.59
N ILE A 39 2.60 -21.01 14.61
CA ILE A 39 2.30 -20.59 15.99
C ILE A 39 3.39 -19.65 16.51
N GLY A 40 4.66 -19.99 16.26
CA GLY A 40 5.80 -19.18 16.67
C GLY A 40 5.82 -17.79 16.06
N CYS A 41 5.70 -17.73 14.74
CA CYS A 41 5.69 -16.49 13.97
C CYS A 41 4.51 -15.59 14.35
N LEU A 42 3.31 -16.15 14.48
CA LEU A 42 2.12 -15.40 14.88
C LEU A 42 2.22 -14.88 16.32
N GLY A 43 2.64 -15.72 17.27
CA GLY A 43 2.77 -15.32 18.66
C GLY A 43 3.84 -14.22 18.85
N PHE A 44 4.98 -14.34 18.17
CA PHE A 44 6.04 -13.33 18.26
C PHE A 44 5.66 -12.03 17.54
N PHE A 45 4.95 -12.13 16.42
CA PHE A 45 4.37 -10.98 15.73
C PHE A 45 3.42 -10.19 16.66
N LEU A 46 2.49 -10.89 17.33
CA LEU A 46 1.53 -10.27 18.25
C LEU A 46 2.20 -9.62 19.47
N LYS A 47 3.30 -10.21 19.96
CA LYS A 47 4.06 -9.67 21.09
C LYS A 47 4.82 -8.39 20.75
N TYR A 48 5.48 -8.36 19.58
CA TYR A 48 6.10 -7.12 19.11
C TYR A 48 5.07 -6.03 18.79
N LEU A 49 3.86 -6.42 18.40
CA LEU A 49 2.74 -5.50 18.23
C LEU A 49 2.34 -4.89 19.59
N ASP A 50 2.19 -5.71 20.66
CA ASP A 50 1.88 -5.20 22.01
C ASP A 50 2.95 -4.24 22.56
N GLN A 51 4.22 -4.57 22.37
CA GLN A 51 5.33 -3.70 22.78
C GLN A 51 5.30 -2.36 22.02
N GLY A 52 5.02 -2.40 20.72
CA GLY A 52 4.86 -1.19 19.90
C GLY A 52 3.66 -0.34 20.31
N ASN A 53 2.57 -0.97 20.75
CA ASN A 53 1.33 -0.29 21.14
C ASN A 53 1.53 0.68 22.31
N LEU A 54 2.48 0.47 23.22
CA LEU A 54 2.72 1.42 24.32
C LEU A 54 3.20 2.78 23.83
N SER A 55 4.22 2.77 22.95
CA SER A 55 4.81 3.99 22.39
C SER A 55 3.80 4.73 21.51
N ASN A 56 3.03 3.95 20.77
CA ASN A 56 1.97 4.39 19.89
C ASN A 56 0.83 5.06 20.69
N ALA A 57 0.32 4.40 21.74
CA ALA A 57 -0.71 4.94 22.61
C ALA A 57 -0.26 6.19 23.35
N TYR A 58 1.02 6.25 23.76
CA TYR A 58 1.62 7.44 24.39
C TYR A 58 1.45 8.70 23.53
N VAL A 59 1.74 8.61 22.23
CA VAL A 59 1.64 9.74 21.29
C VAL A 59 0.18 10.02 20.87
N SER A 60 -0.72 9.05 20.98
CA SER A 60 -2.12 9.18 20.53
C SER A 60 -3.11 9.70 21.57
N GLY A 61 -2.67 10.08 22.77
CA GLY A 61 -3.53 10.66 23.80
C GLY A 61 -3.35 10.10 25.21
N MET A 62 -2.61 8.99 25.38
CA MET A 62 -2.40 8.41 26.71
C MET A 62 -1.60 9.34 27.64
N GLN A 63 -0.73 10.19 27.09
CA GLN A 63 0.01 11.17 27.87
C GLN A 63 -0.93 12.19 28.53
N GLU A 64 -1.89 12.71 27.78
CA GLU A 64 -2.88 13.69 28.24
C GLU A 64 -3.88 13.05 29.21
N ASP A 65 -4.40 11.87 28.88
CA ASP A 65 -5.45 11.18 29.65
C ASP A 65 -4.95 10.72 31.04
N LEU A 66 -3.71 10.24 31.13
CA LEU A 66 -3.09 9.84 32.40
C LEU A 66 -2.29 10.97 33.07
N SER A 67 -2.25 12.16 32.45
CA SER A 67 -1.45 13.31 32.91
C SER A 67 0.02 12.95 33.20
N MET A 68 0.63 12.18 32.29
CA MET A 68 2.00 11.66 32.48
C MET A 68 3.05 12.77 32.37
N LEU A 69 3.97 12.85 33.33
CA LEU A 69 5.03 13.88 33.39
C LEU A 69 6.43 13.25 33.48
N GLY A 70 7.38 13.82 32.72
CA GLY A 70 8.80 13.46 32.82
C GLY A 70 9.11 12.01 32.40
N ASN A 71 9.72 11.23 33.30
CA ASN A 71 10.28 9.89 33.01
C ASN A 71 9.28 8.74 33.20
N GLU A 72 8.00 9.02 33.43
CA GLU A 72 7.00 8.01 33.78
C GLU A 72 6.77 6.97 32.67
N TYR A 73 6.85 7.37 31.41
CA TYR A 73 6.83 6.44 30.27
C TYR A 73 8.00 5.46 30.32
N THR A 74 9.20 5.99 30.57
CA THR A 74 10.43 5.19 30.67
C THR A 74 10.35 4.20 31.84
N TYR A 75 9.75 4.59 32.97
CA TYR A 75 9.52 3.68 34.08
C TYR A 75 8.56 2.55 33.72
N ALA A 76 7.48 2.81 32.99
CA ALA A 76 6.57 1.75 32.51
C ALA A 76 7.28 0.72 31.62
N VAL A 77 8.12 1.18 30.69
CA VAL A 77 8.95 0.32 29.83
C VAL A 77 9.96 -0.48 30.65
N THR A 78 10.54 0.15 31.67
CA THR A 78 11.53 -0.48 32.55
C THR A 78 10.89 -1.59 33.40
N CYS A 79 9.70 -1.37 33.97
CA CYS A 79 8.95 -2.39 34.72
C CYS A 79 8.69 -3.65 33.90
N TYR A 80 8.27 -3.47 32.64
CA TYR A 80 8.12 -4.58 31.69
C TYR A 80 9.44 -5.33 31.48
N THR A 81 10.53 -4.60 31.20
CA THR A 81 11.84 -5.18 30.89
C THR A 81 12.42 -5.96 32.08
N VAL A 82 12.26 -5.44 33.30
CA VAL A 82 12.70 -6.11 34.54
C VAL A 82 11.93 -7.41 34.75
N ALA A 83 10.59 -7.37 34.61
CA ALA A 83 9.77 -8.57 34.73
C ALA A 83 10.15 -9.62 33.69
N TYR A 84 10.38 -9.18 32.45
CA TYR A 84 10.80 -10.04 31.35
C TYR A 84 12.12 -10.74 31.65
N ALA A 85 13.14 -9.98 32.07
CA ALA A 85 14.47 -10.50 32.37
C ALA A 85 14.46 -11.51 33.54
N VAL A 86 13.69 -11.22 34.59
CA VAL A 86 13.59 -12.09 35.77
C VAL A 86 12.93 -13.42 35.41
N MET A 87 11.85 -13.41 34.63
CA MET A 87 11.06 -14.60 34.37
C MET A 87 11.59 -15.46 33.20
N GLN A 88 12.45 -14.91 32.35
CA GLN A 88 13.06 -15.65 31.23
C GLN A 88 13.89 -16.87 31.68
N ILE A 89 14.65 -16.75 32.78
CA ILE A 89 15.50 -17.84 33.30
C ILE A 89 14.64 -18.94 33.96
N PRO A 90 13.76 -18.66 34.94
CA PRO A 90 12.87 -19.66 35.53
C PRO A 90 12.02 -20.36 34.48
N SER A 91 11.48 -19.61 33.51
CA SER A 91 10.63 -20.19 32.48
C SER A 91 11.36 -21.25 31.65
N ASN A 92 12.60 -20.96 31.24
CA ASN A 92 13.42 -21.91 30.48
C ASN A 92 13.72 -23.20 31.25
N LEU A 93 13.82 -23.12 32.58
CA LEU A 93 13.98 -24.30 33.45
C LEU A 93 12.68 -25.09 33.57
N ILE A 94 11.55 -24.41 33.77
CA ILE A 94 10.22 -25.03 33.93
C ILE A 94 9.82 -25.84 32.69
N ILE A 95 10.19 -25.37 31.49
CA ILE A 95 9.90 -26.04 30.21
C ILE A 95 10.60 -27.41 30.10
N GLN A 96 11.64 -27.67 30.89
CA GLN A 96 12.28 -28.99 30.94
C GLN A 96 11.48 -30.00 31.77
N TYR A 97 10.65 -29.53 32.71
CA TYR A 97 9.84 -30.38 33.59
C TYR A 97 8.38 -30.49 33.13
N ILE A 98 7.82 -29.41 32.59
CA ILE A 98 6.43 -29.32 32.15
C ILE A 98 6.39 -29.34 30.62
N ARG A 99 5.45 -30.09 30.05
CA ARG A 99 5.26 -30.14 28.59
C ARG A 99 5.13 -28.71 28.01
N PRO A 100 5.95 -28.33 27.02
CA PRO A 100 5.97 -26.97 26.47
C PRO A 100 4.61 -26.49 25.98
N SER A 101 3.75 -27.38 25.47
CA SER A 101 2.42 -27.04 24.98
C SER A 101 1.49 -26.51 26.06
N TYR A 102 1.50 -27.07 27.27
CA TYR A 102 0.65 -26.61 28.37
C TYR A 102 1.20 -25.33 29.00
N TRP A 103 2.53 -25.25 29.15
CA TRP A 103 3.18 -24.07 29.70
C TRP A 103 3.00 -22.84 28.80
N LEU A 104 3.27 -22.99 27.50
CA LEU A 104 3.08 -21.91 26.52
C LEU A 104 1.62 -21.47 26.46
N ALA A 105 0.67 -22.40 26.43
CA ALA A 105 -0.76 -22.05 26.41
C ALA A 105 -1.18 -21.28 27.67
N ALA A 106 -0.75 -21.70 28.86
CA ALA A 106 -1.08 -21.02 30.11
C ALA A 106 -0.49 -19.59 30.16
N MET A 107 0.77 -19.44 29.74
CA MET A 107 1.44 -18.13 29.69
C MET A 107 0.81 -17.20 28.65
N GLU A 108 0.41 -17.72 27.48
CA GLU A 108 -0.29 -16.93 26.46
C GLU A 108 -1.68 -16.45 26.93
N ILE A 109 -2.45 -17.32 27.60
CA ILE A 109 -3.76 -16.93 28.14
C ILE A 109 -3.59 -15.87 29.23
N ALA A 110 -2.62 -16.04 30.12
CA ALA A 110 -2.32 -15.07 31.16
C ALA A 110 -1.88 -13.72 30.55
N TRP A 111 -0.91 -13.74 29.63
CA TRP A 111 -0.47 -12.56 28.89
C TRP A 111 -1.64 -11.83 28.23
N GLY A 112 -2.45 -12.53 27.42
CA GLY A 112 -3.60 -11.93 26.74
C GLY A 112 -4.61 -11.32 27.72
N THR A 113 -4.87 -11.98 28.85
CA THR A 113 -5.78 -11.47 29.88
C THR A 113 -5.29 -10.15 30.47
N PHE A 114 -4.00 -10.06 30.82
CA PHE A 114 -3.41 -8.82 31.36
C PHE A 114 -3.28 -7.72 30.30
N THR A 115 -3.01 -8.08 29.04
CA THR A 115 -3.00 -7.12 27.92
C THR A 115 -4.38 -6.48 27.71
N PHE A 116 -5.47 -7.26 27.74
CA PHE A 116 -6.82 -6.71 27.66
C PHE A 116 -7.21 -5.90 28.90
N ALA A 117 -6.83 -6.37 30.09
CA ALA A 117 -7.10 -5.66 31.33
C ALA A 117 -6.43 -4.28 31.39
N GLN A 118 -5.30 -4.10 30.69
CA GLN A 118 -4.59 -2.82 30.60
C GLN A 118 -5.44 -1.71 29.95
N ALA A 119 -6.46 -2.04 29.15
CA ALA A 119 -7.35 -1.04 28.54
C ALA A 119 -8.20 -0.26 29.57
N GLY A 120 -8.37 -0.80 30.79
CA GLY A 120 -9.12 -0.17 31.88
C GLY A 120 -8.28 0.70 32.82
N VAL A 121 -7.02 0.98 32.48
CA VAL A 121 -6.09 1.72 33.35
C VAL A 121 -6.43 3.20 33.39
N GLN A 122 -6.57 3.74 34.61
CA GLN A 122 -6.89 5.16 34.84
C GLN A 122 -5.78 5.91 35.58
N ASN A 123 -4.73 5.20 36.04
CA ASN A 123 -3.63 5.78 36.82
C ASN A 123 -2.27 5.25 36.33
N VAL A 124 -1.23 6.08 36.42
CA VAL A 124 0.15 5.72 36.03
C VAL A 124 0.68 4.54 36.85
N THR A 125 0.39 4.47 38.15
CA THR A 125 0.80 3.34 39.00
C THR A 125 0.14 2.03 38.58
N GLN A 126 -1.12 2.06 38.14
CA GLN A 126 -1.80 0.87 37.62
C GLN A 126 -1.12 0.41 36.32
N LEU A 127 -0.74 1.35 35.44
CA LEU A 127 0.00 1.05 34.22
C LEU A 127 1.29 0.28 34.52
N TYR A 128 2.06 0.67 35.56
CA TYR A 128 3.30 -0.02 35.94
C TYR A 128 3.05 -1.45 36.38
N VAL A 129 2.00 -1.68 37.18
CA VAL A 129 1.64 -3.02 37.66
C VAL A 129 1.21 -3.91 36.48
N PHE A 130 0.35 -3.42 35.59
CA PHE A 130 -0.06 -4.17 34.40
C PHE A 130 1.15 -4.48 33.49
N ARG A 131 2.03 -3.51 33.27
CA ARG A 131 3.25 -3.69 32.46
C ARG A 131 4.20 -4.73 33.05
N PHE A 132 4.32 -4.79 34.38
CA PHE A 132 5.08 -5.83 35.05
C PHE A 132 4.49 -7.21 34.77
N PHE A 133 3.18 -7.42 34.95
CA PHE A 133 2.56 -8.72 34.71
C PHE A 133 2.58 -9.13 33.23
N VAL A 134 2.37 -8.20 32.30
CA VAL A 134 2.51 -8.45 30.86
C VAL A 134 3.91 -8.96 30.56
N GLY A 135 4.96 -8.26 31.01
CA GLY A 135 6.36 -8.69 30.81
C GLY A 135 6.69 -10.02 31.48
N PHE A 136 6.13 -10.27 32.66
CA PHE A 136 6.30 -11.53 33.38
C PHE A 136 5.78 -12.72 32.56
N PHE A 137 4.54 -12.67 32.07
CA PHE A 137 3.95 -13.77 31.30
C PHE A 137 4.51 -13.88 29.87
N GLU A 138 4.87 -12.74 29.25
CA GLU A 138 5.41 -12.71 27.88
C GLU A 138 6.79 -13.36 27.75
N SER A 139 7.63 -13.24 28.79
CA SER A 139 9.02 -13.71 28.83
C SER A 139 9.24 -15.18 28.47
N SER A 140 8.21 -16.01 28.69
CA SER A 140 8.27 -17.45 28.51
C SER A 140 8.27 -17.87 27.05
N PHE A 141 7.70 -17.07 26.16
CA PHE A 141 7.41 -17.48 24.78
C PHE A 141 8.69 -17.66 23.94
N PHE A 142 9.59 -16.68 24.00
CA PHE A 142 10.82 -16.67 23.23
C PHE A 142 11.77 -17.86 23.53
N PRO A 143 12.18 -18.10 24.80
CA PRO A 143 13.06 -19.23 25.13
C PRO A 143 12.37 -20.58 24.88
N ALA A 144 11.07 -20.71 25.18
CA ALA A 144 10.33 -21.95 24.93
C ALA A 144 10.29 -22.34 23.47
N LEU A 145 10.00 -21.38 22.59
CA LEU A 145 9.90 -21.67 21.18
C LEU A 145 11.28 -21.98 20.59
N LEU A 146 12.34 -21.28 21.00
CA LEU A 146 13.70 -21.62 20.58
C LEU A 146 14.11 -23.02 21.04
N PHE A 147 13.73 -23.43 22.25
CA PHE A 147 13.95 -24.79 22.75
C PHE A 147 13.20 -25.83 21.92
N VAL A 148 11.93 -25.59 21.59
CA VAL A 148 11.13 -26.48 20.73
C VAL A 148 11.72 -26.56 19.32
N LEU A 149 12.11 -25.43 18.71
CA LEU A 149 12.77 -25.41 17.41
C LEU A 149 14.09 -26.21 17.45
N GLY A 150 14.91 -26.01 18.47
CA GLY A 150 16.18 -26.74 18.64
C GLY A 150 16.00 -28.25 18.87
N SER A 151 14.84 -28.68 19.36
CA SER A 151 14.54 -30.09 19.63
C SER A 151 14.06 -30.85 18.39
N TRP A 152 13.36 -30.18 17.46
CA TRP A 152 12.76 -30.81 16.28
C TRP A 152 13.58 -30.70 15.00
N TYR A 153 14.42 -29.66 14.87
CA TYR A 153 15.17 -29.39 13.62
C TYR A 153 16.66 -29.73 13.73
N THR A 154 17.24 -30.18 12.62
CA THR A 154 18.66 -30.51 12.54
C THR A 154 19.54 -29.26 12.34
N LYS A 155 20.86 -29.39 12.53
CA LYS A 155 21.81 -28.26 12.42
C LYS A 155 21.77 -27.55 11.06
N THR A 156 21.46 -28.25 9.97
CA THR A 156 21.39 -27.66 8.61
C THR A 156 20.08 -26.93 8.32
N GLU A 157 19.06 -27.13 9.17
CA GLU A 157 17.69 -26.64 9.02
C GLU A 157 17.34 -25.52 10.00
N LEU A 158 17.88 -25.60 11.22
CA LEU A 158 17.49 -24.81 12.38
C LEU A 158 17.73 -23.30 12.18
N ALA A 159 18.92 -22.93 11.70
CA ALA A 159 19.31 -21.52 11.58
C ALA A 159 18.38 -20.71 10.66
N LYS A 160 17.94 -21.30 9.54
CA LYS A 160 17.02 -20.65 8.59
C LYS A 160 15.64 -20.42 9.21
N ARG A 161 15.16 -21.38 9.98
CA ARG A 161 13.85 -21.36 10.65
C ARG A 161 13.83 -20.37 11.82
N ILE A 162 14.92 -20.32 12.59
CA ILE A 162 15.15 -19.27 13.60
C ILE A 162 15.20 -17.89 12.94
N ALA A 163 15.84 -17.74 11.77
CA ALA A 163 15.86 -16.48 11.04
C ALA A 163 14.45 -16.06 10.61
N ILE A 164 13.64 -16.96 10.06
CA ILE A 164 12.22 -16.69 9.71
C ILE A 164 11.42 -16.26 10.95
N PHE A 165 11.63 -16.94 12.08
CA PHE A 165 11.00 -16.58 13.34
C PHE A 165 11.41 -15.19 13.82
N HIS A 166 12.71 -14.85 13.79
CA HIS A 166 13.18 -13.52 14.18
C HIS A 166 12.75 -12.41 13.22
N MET A 167 12.55 -12.73 11.93
CA MET A 167 12.05 -11.77 10.95
C MET A 167 10.64 -11.27 11.29
N THR A 168 9.86 -11.98 12.11
CA THR A 168 8.52 -11.49 12.48
C THR A 168 8.55 -10.36 13.51
N ALA A 169 9.65 -10.16 14.25
CA ALA A 169 9.81 -9.05 15.17
C ALA A 169 9.74 -7.66 14.50
N PRO A 170 10.60 -7.34 13.50
CA PRO A 170 10.50 -6.06 12.78
C PRO A 170 9.19 -5.94 11.98
N VAL A 171 8.62 -7.05 11.51
CA VAL A 171 7.32 -7.05 10.84
C VAL A 171 6.19 -6.69 11.83
N GLY A 172 6.16 -7.27 13.03
CA GLY A 172 5.18 -6.94 14.07
C GLY A 172 5.25 -5.49 14.50
N SER A 173 6.47 -4.97 14.72
CA SER A 173 6.70 -3.56 15.06
C SER A 173 6.26 -2.61 13.94
N ALA A 174 6.57 -2.94 12.67
CA ALA A 174 6.14 -2.13 11.53
C ALA A 174 4.60 -2.10 11.38
N PHE A 175 3.93 -3.23 11.59
CA PHE A 175 2.47 -3.32 11.50
C PHE A 175 1.75 -2.62 12.66
N GLY A 176 2.33 -2.57 13.86
CA GLY A 176 1.71 -1.95 15.03
C GLY A 176 1.34 -0.47 14.83
N GLY A 177 2.23 0.31 14.18
CA GLY A 177 1.95 1.71 13.84
C GLY A 177 0.81 1.88 12.83
N TYR A 178 0.81 1.07 11.76
CA TYR A 178 -0.27 1.09 10.77
C TYR A 178 -1.60 0.60 11.34
N LEU A 179 -1.59 -0.42 12.19
CA LEU A 179 -2.81 -0.94 12.81
C LEU A 179 -3.41 0.09 13.77
N GLN A 180 -2.59 0.79 14.55
CA GLN A 180 -3.05 1.83 15.44
C GLN A 180 -3.56 3.06 14.66
N ALA A 181 -2.83 3.51 13.62
CA ALA A 181 -3.30 4.56 12.72
C ALA A 181 -4.61 4.14 12.04
N ALA A 182 -4.71 2.89 11.59
CA ALA A 182 -5.93 2.34 11.03
C ALA A 182 -7.04 2.22 12.07
N VAL A 183 -6.79 1.92 13.35
CA VAL A 183 -7.84 1.92 14.39
C VAL A 183 -8.31 3.34 14.67
N TYR A 184 -7.39 4.29 14.75
CA TYR A 184 -7.69 5.71 14.95
C TYR A 184 -8.49 6.29 13.77
N GLU A 185 -8.05 6.01 12.54
CA GLU A 185 -8.73 6.41 11.31
C GLU A 185 -10.00 5.59 11.05
N SER A 186 -10.03 4.28 11.36
CA SER A 186 -11.19 3.40 11.12
C SER A 186 -12.31 3.67 12.10
N LEU A 187 -12.04 4.04 13.35
CA LEU A 187 -13.13 4.45 14.25
C LEU A 187 -13.76 5.76 13.76
N ALA A 188 -12.93 6.71 13.30
CA ALA A 188 -13.38 7.96 12.71
C ALA A 188 -14.08 7.77 11.35
N THR A 189 -13.53 6.94 10.46
CA THR A 189 -14.13 6.64 9.14
C THR A 189 -15.35 5.74 9.27
N TRP A 190 -15.39 4.77 10.19
CA TRP A 190 -16.60 3.98 10.46
C TRP A 190 -17.74 4.86 10.98
N LEU A 191 -17.43 5.90 11.76
CA LEU A 191 -18.44 6.79 12.34
C LEU A 191 -18.86 7.93 11.40
N ILE A 192 -17.98 8.40 10.50
CA ILE A 192 -18.17 9.63 9.70
C ILE A 192 -18.21 9.36 8.19
N LEU A 193 -17.53 8.34 7.67
CA LEU A 193 -17.47 8.08 6.24
C LEU A 193 -18.78 7.45 5.76
N PRO A 194 -19.53 8.08 4.85
CA PRO A 194 -20.63 7.39 4.20
C PRO A 194 -20.06 6.34 3.25
N ASP A 195 -20.59 5.10 3.29
CA ASP A 195 -20.24 4.10 2.27
C ASP A 195 -20.70 4.56 0.89
N THR A 196 -20.55 3.70 -0.13
CA THR A 196 -21.03 4.04 -1.47
C THR A 196 -22.53 4.39 -1.46
N PRO A 197 -23.00 5.32 -2.32
CA PRO A 197 -24.39 5.76 -2.36
C PRO A 197 -25.42 4.62 -2.46
N TYR A 198 -25.03 3.47 -3.01
CA TYR A 198 -25.88 2.28 -3.17
C TYR A 198 -25.96 1.40 -1.90
N THR A 199 -25.05 1.56 -0.94
CA THR A 199 -24.92 0.65 0.23
C THR A 199 -24.79 1.40 1.56
N THR A 200 -24.80 2.73 1.53
CA THR A 200 -24.55 3.57 2.71
C THR A 200 -25.53 3.35 3.85
N LYS A 201 -24.98 3.11 5.04
CA LYS A 201 -25.70 3.04 6.32
C LYS A 201 -25.37 4.21 7.24
N ALA A 202 -24.80 5.28 6.69
CA ALA A 202 -24.42 6.46 7.46
C ALA A 202 -25.62 7.01 8.26
N TRP A 203 -25.43 7.19 9.57
CA TRP A 203 -26.47 7.61 10.50
C TRP A 203 -26.97 9.04 10.28
N PHE A 204 -26.13 9.89 9.65
CA PHE A 204 -26.43 11.29 9.38
C PHE A 204 -27.08 11.54 8.01
N LEU A 205 -27.24 10.51 7.15
CA LEU A 205 -27.94 10.61 5.88
C LEU A 205 -29.35 10.03 6.04
N GLY A 206 -30.38 10.86 5.82
CA GLY A 206 -31.77 10.41 5.75
C GLY A 206 -32.02 9.56 4.49
N ASP A 207 -33.15 8.87 4.43
CA ASP A 207 -33.47 8.03 3.27
C ASP A 207 -33.70 8.85 1.99
N GLU A 208 -34.18 10.08 2.12
CA GLU A 208 -34.29 11.05 1.01
C GLU A 208 -32.91 11.47 0.48
N ASP A 209 -31.93 11.73 1.36
CA ASP A 209 -30.57 12.10 0.98
C ASP A 209 -29.85 10.95 0.26
N LYS A 210 -30.10 9.70 0.69
CA LYS A 210 -29.56 8.50 0.04
C LYS A 210 -30.11 8.35 -1.37
N GLN A 211 -31.42 8.53 -1.57
CA GLN A 211 -32.05 8.47 -2.89
C GLN A 211 -31.51 9.56 -3.81
N LEU A 212 -31.40 10.80 -3.30
CA LEU A 212 -30.82 11.92 -4.04
C LEU A 212 -29.35 11.65 -4.42
N ALA A 213 -28.57 11.04 -3.53
CA ALA A 213 -27.18 10.67 -3.81
C ALA A 213 -27.08 9.62 -4.93
N VAL A 214 -27.95 8.60 -4.94
CA VAL A 214 -28.01 7.60 -6.01
C VAL A 214 -28.41 8.23 -7.34
N GLU A 215 -29.44 9.09 -7.34
CA GLU A 215 -29.94 9.76 -8.54
C GLU A 215 -28.87 10.67 -9.15
N ARG A 216 -28.13 11.42 -8.33
CA ARG A 216 -27.00 12.26 -8.80
C ARG A 216 -25.90 11.44 -9.47
N VAL A 217 -25.59 10.27 -8.91
CA VAL A 217 -24.54 9.38 -9.43
C VAL A 217 -24.97 8.72 -10.74
N GLN A 218 -26.24 8.31 -10.83
CA GLN A 218 -26.82 7.78 -12.07
C GLN A 218 -26.91 8.85 -13.16
N LYS A 219 -27.35 10.07 -12.84
CA LYS A 219 -27.34 11.22 -13.76
C LYS A 219 -25.94 11.57 -14.26
N ALA A 220 -24.91 11.34 -13.44
CA ALA A 220 -23.51 11.51 -13.82
C ALA A 220 -22.93 10.33 -14.62
N GLY A 221 -23.74 9.36 -15.03
CA GLY A 221 -23.32 8.21 -15.84
C GLY A 221 -22.47 7.17 -15.12
N LYS A 222 -22.43 7.19 -13.78
CA LYS A 222 -21.66 6.22 -13.00
C LYS A 222 -22.50 4.96 -12.77
N ALA A 223 -22.04 3.82 -13.27
CA ALA A 223 -22.74 2.54 -13.14
C ALA A 223 -22.78 2.04 -11.67
N ALA A 224 -23.75 1.18 -11.36
CA ALA A 224 -23.84 0.51 -10.07
C ALA A 224 -22.67 -0.48 -9.87
N PRO A 225 -22.20 -0.71 -8.64
CA PRO A 225 -21.14 -1.68 -8.36
C PRO A 225 -21.64 -3.13 -8.60
N GLU A 226 -20.99 -3.85 -9.50
CA GLU A 226 -21.18 -5.29 -9.72
C GLU A 226 -20.13 -6.14 -8.98
N LYS A 227 -20.40 -7.44 -8.82
CA LYS A 227 -19.45 -8.36 -8.16
C LYS A 227 -18.28 -8.67 -9.09
N ILE A 228 -17.06 -8.36 -8.65
CA ILE A 228 -15.84 -8.72 -9.37
C ILE A 228 -15.75 -10.24 -9.50
N THR A 229 -15.88 -10.76 -10.71
CA THR A 229 -15.69 -12.18 -11.02
C THR A 229 -14.26 -12.46 -11.53
N PHE A 230 -13.83 -13.72 -11.50
CA PHE A 230 -12.54 -14.11 -12.08
C PHE A 230 -12.45 -13.79 -13.59
N ALA A 231 -13.58 -13.80 -14.29
CA ALA A 231 -13.67 -13.41 -15.69
C ALA A 231 -13.39 -11.91 -15.89
N THR A 232 -13.97 -11.05 -15.04
CA THR A 232 -13.66 -9.62 -14.96
C THR A 232 -12.16 -9.39 -14.75
N PHE A 233 -11.56 -10.09 -13.78
CA PHE A 233 -10.13 -9.96 -13.48
C PHE A 233 -9.25 -10.30 -14.69
N LYS A 234 -9.54 -11.42 -15.37
CA LYS A 234 -8.83 -11.81 -16.59
C LYS A 234 -8.99 -10.79 -17.73
N ARG A 235 -10.19 -10.22 -17.89
CA ARG A 235 -10.51 -9.18 -18.90
C ARG A 235 -9.68 -7.92 -18.68
N ILE A 236 -9.52 -7.50 -17.43
CA ILE A 236 -8.80 -6.26 -17.08
C ILE A 236 -7.29 -6.44 -17.29
N LEU A 237 -6.74 -7.60 -16.94
CA LEU A 237 -5.33 -7.92 -17.15
C LEU A 237 -4.95 -8.10 -18.63
N THR A 238 -5.90 -8.16 -19.57
CA THR A 238 -5.62 -8.10 -21.01
C THR A 238 -5.70 -6.69 -21.59
N ARG A 239 -6.15 -5.69 -20.82
CA ARG A 239 -6.27 -4.31 -21.30
C ARG A 239 -4.95 -3.55 -21.15
N TRP A 240 -4.64 -2.75 -22.15
CA TRP A 240 -3.43 -1.92 -22.17
C TRP A 240 -3.42 -0.90 -21.01
N ARG A 241 -4.60 -0.42 -20.59
CA ARG A 241 -4.75 0.59 -19.54
C ARG A 241 -4.09 0.14 -18.24
N TRP A 242 -4.29 -1.11 -17.83
CA TRP A 242 -3.68 -1.66 -16.64
C TRP A 242 -2.16 -1.62 -16.70
N TYR A 243 -1.56 -2.19 -17.75
CA TYR A 243 -0.09 -2.20 -17.90
C TYR A 243 0.47 -0.78 -17.97
N ALA A 244 -0.13 0.10 -18.77
CA ALA A 244 0.42 1.42 -19.03
C ALA A 244 0.34 2.32 -17.77
N PHE A 245 -0.79 2.33 -17.06
CA PHE A 245 -0.92 3.12 -15.83
C PHE A 245 -0.11 2.55 -14.67
N VAL A 246 -0.12 1.22 -14.46
CA VAL A 246 0.67 0.61 -13.38
C VAL A 246 2.17 0.84 -13.63
N PHE A 247 2.65 0.57 -14.84
CA PHE A 247 4.05 0.77 -15.18
C PHE A 247 4.45 2.25 -15.12
N GLY A 248 3.64 3.15 -15.69
CA GLY A 248 3.89 4.59 -15.66
C GLY A 248 3.93 5.14 -14.23
N TYR A 249 3.00 4.71 -13.38
CA TYR A 249 2.97 5.12 -11.98
C TYR A 249 4.16 4.57 -11.18
N VAL A 250 4.58 3.32 -11.44
CA VAL A 250 5.77 2.73 -10.81
C VAL A 250 7.05 3.50 -11.15
N LEU A 251 7.22 3.86 -12.43
CA LEU A 251 8.36 4.65 -12.87
C LEU A 251 8.36 6.05 -12.23
N TYR A 252 7.20 6.72 -12.25
CA TYR A 252 7.01 8.01 -11.62
C TYR A 252 7.33 7.96 -10.13
N GLY A 253 6.69 7.08 -9.38
CA GLY A 253 6.87 7.01 -7.93
C GLY A 253 8.32 6.66 -7.55
N SER A 254 8.97 5.78 -8.31
CA SER A 254 10.38 5.44 -8.11
C SER A 254 11.34 6.61 -8.42
N SER A 255 10.96 7.51 -9.33
CA SER A 255 11.74 8.71 -9.67
C SER A 255 11.73 9.78 -8.56
N CYS A 256 10.72 9.75 -7.68
CA CYS A 256 10.58 10.72 -6.60
C CYS A 256 11.48 10.47 -5.39
N GLY A 257 12.10 9.28 -5.28
CA GLY A 257 12.83 8.85 -4.08
C GLY A 257 14.13 9.59 -3.78
N ALA A 258 14.62 10.47 -4.65
CA ALA A 258 15.87 11.21 -4.43
C ALA A 258 15.82 12.11 -3.18
N GLY A 259 14.64 12.66 -2.84
CA GLY A 259 14.45 13.58 -1.72
C GLY A 259 14.72 12.97 -0.34
N ASP A 260 14.55 11.65 -0.20
CA ASP A 260 14.71 10.94 1.09
C ASP A 260 16.17 10.97 1.59
N TYR A 261 17.12 11.25 0.71
CA TYR A 261 18.55 11.28 0.99
C TYR A 261 19.09 12.68 1.29
N PHE A 262 18.22 13.70 1.31
CA PHE A 262 18.60 15.09 1.51
C PHE A 262 19.28 15.32 2.88
N ALA A 263 18.72 14.77 3.96
CA ALA A 263 19.29 14.88 5.30
C ALA A 263 20.66 14.19 5.42
N ILE A 264 20.88 13.09 4.69
CA ILE A 264 22.15 12.37 4.65
C ILE A 264 23.22 13.23 3.96
N TRP A 265 22.87 13.90 2.87
CA TRP A 265 23.76 14.86 2.23
C TRP A 265 24.08 16.05 3.15
N LEU A 266 23.08 16.67 3.79
CA LEU A 266 23.30 17.77 4.75
C LEU A 266 24.23 17.35 5.90
N LYS A 267 24.13 16.11 6.37
CA LYS A 267 25.05 15.56 7.37
C LYS A 267 26.49 15.52 6.86
N SER A 268 26.70 15.14 5.60
CA SER A 268 28.04 15.04 5.00
C SER A 268 28.71 16.41 4.76
N GLU A 269 27.91 17.45 4.51
CA GLU A 269 28.39 18.82 4.29
C GLU A 269 28.58 19.60 5.62
N GLY A 270 28.31 18.97 6.77
CA GLY A 270 28.59 19.55 8.09
C GLY A 270 27.50 20.44 8.69
N PHE A 271 26.28 20.47 8.12
CA PHE A 271 25.15 21.24 8.66
C PHE A 271 24.81 20.82 10.11
N SER A 272 24.18 21.69 10.90
CA SER A 272 23.82 21.37 12.30
C SER A 272 22.76 20.27 12.40
N VAL A 273 22.59 19.66 13.57
CA VAL A 273 21.53 18.65 13.81
C VAL A 273 20.13 19.27 13.62
N VAL A 274 19.97 20.56 13.94
CA VAL A 274 18.72 21.29 13.74
C VAL A 274 18.47 21.51 12.25
N ASP A 275 19.46 22.01 11.51
CA ASP A 275 19.33 22.30 10.08
C ASP A 275 19.05 21.04 9.25
N ARG A 276 19.65 19.90 9.61
CA ARG A 276 19.41 18.60 8.96
C ARG A 276 17.94 18.16 9.04
N ASN A 277 17.21 18.60 10.06
CA ASN A 277 15.79 18.28 10.23
C ASN A 277 14.89 19.38 9.66
N LEU A 278 15.31 20.65 9.75
CA LEU A 278 14.50 21.79 9.35
C LEU A 278 14.54 22.06 7.84
N ILE A 279 15.72 22.01 7.20
CA ILE A 279 15.87 22.33 5.78
C ILE A 279 15.06 21.38 4.88
N PRO A 280 15.08 20.04 5.07
CA PRO A 280 14.25 19.13 4.27
C PRO A 280 12.75 19.35 4.42
N THR A 281 12.31 19.97 5.53
CA THR A 281 10.90 20.34 5.72
C THR A 281 10.45 21.37 4.66
N GLY A 282 11.36 22.24 4.19
CA GLY A 282 11.10 23.15 3.08
C GLY A 282 10.67 22.44 1.80
N THR A 283 11.31 21.33 1.44
CA THR A 283 10.90 20.51 0.29
C THR A 283 9.47 20.00 0.44
N ARG A 284 9.09 19.55 1.66
CA ARG A 284 7.74 19.04 1.94
C ARG A 284 6.67 20.13 1.83
N LEU A 285 6.98 21.35 2.29
CA LEU A 285 6.08 22.50 2.14
C LEU A 285 5.88 22.87 0.66
N ILE A 286 6.95 22.89 -0.13
CA ILE A 286 6.88 23.11 -1.58
C ILE A 286 6.02 22.02 -2.23
N SER A 287 6.25 20.75 -1.91
CA SER A 287 5.42 19.64 -2.41
C SER A 287 3.95 19.78 -2.06
N GLY A 288 3.64 20.12 -0.81
CA GLY A 288 2.26 20.31 -0.36
C GLY A 288 1.55 21.41 -1.14
N PHE A 289 2.21 22.56 -1.31
CA PHE A 289 1.70 23.66 -2.12
C PHE A 289 1.51 23.27 -3.60
N CYS A 290 2.52 22.62 -4.20
CA CYS A 290 2.48 22.18 -5.59
C CYS A 290 1.37 21.17 -5.87
N ILE A 291 1.17 20.16 -5.01
CA ILE A 291 0.09 19.16 -5.19
C ILE A 291 -1.28 19.83 -5.29
N VAL A 292 -1.53 20.81 -4.41
CA VAL A 292 -2.78 21.58 -4.42
C VAL A 292 -2.87 22.43 -5.69
N LEU A 293 -1.82 23.20 -5.99
CA LEU A 293 -1.76 24.06 -7.16
C LEU A 293 -2.03 23.29 -8.46
N TRP A 294 -1.38 22.14 -8.63
CA TRP A 294 -1.56 21.31 -9.81
C TRP A 294 -2.99 20.78 -9.92
N GLY A 295 -3.60 20.36 -8.80
CA GLY A 295 -5.01 19.94 -8.77
C GLY A 295 -5.96 21.05 -9.26
N PHE A 296 -5.86 22.24 -8.68
CA PHE A 296 -6.69 23.39 -9.06
C PHE A 296 -6.48 23.81 -10.52
N LEU A 297 -5.23 23.88 -10.98
CA LEU A 297 -4.94 24.26 -12.37
C LEU A 297 -5.37 23.18 -13.38
N SER A 298 -5.25 21.91 -13.02
CA SER A 298 -5.74 20.80 -13.82
C SER A 298 -7.25 20.88 -14.01
N ASP A 299 -8.01 21.21 -12.97
CA ASP A 299 -9.47 21.40 -13.05
C ASP A 299 -9.85 22.66 -13.82
N TYR A 300 -9.14 23.77 -13.61
CA TYR A 300 -9.39 25.02 -14.32
C TYR A 300 -9.14 24.90 -15.84
N THR A 301 -8.09 24.19 -16.24
CA THR A 301 -7.72 24.03 -17.66
C THR A 301 -8.38 22.83 -18.34
N GLY A 302 -8.90 21.88 -17.57
CA GLY A 302 -9.45 20.61 -18.06
C GLY A 302 -8.41 19.63 -18.62
N SER A 303 -7.11 19.96 -18.61
CA SER A 303 -6.06 19.12 -19.23
C SER A 303 -5.26 18.35 -18.20
N ARG A 304 -5.67 17.11 -17.89
CA ARG A 304 -4.93 16.24 -16.96
C ARG A 304 -3.51 15.93 -17.44
N PHE A 305 -3.36 15.68 -18.73
CA PHE A 305 -2.07 15.34 -19.33
C PHE A 305 -1.03 16.45 -19.13
N ALA A 306 -1.40 17.72 -19.32
CA ALA A 306 -0.46 18.83 -19.17
C ALA A 306 0.06 18.94 -17.72
N PHE A 307 -0.81 18.71 -16.73
CA PHE A 307 -0.47 18.79 -15.31
C PHE A 307 0.12 17.50 -14.73
N VAL A 308 0.18 16.41 -15.51
CA VAL A 308 1.01 15.23 -15.23
C VAL A 308 2.35 15.32 -15.97
N PHE A 309 2.37 15.81 -17.20
CA PHE A 309 3.60 15.92 -17.98
C PHE A 309 4.50 17.07 -17.48
N GLY A 310 3.93 18.24 -17.20
CA GLY A 310 4.66 19.45 -16.83
C GLY A 310 5.49 19.29 -15.55
N PRO A 311 4.89 18.92 -14.40
CA PRO A 311 5.64 18.71 -13.16
C PRO A 311 6.67 17.60 -13.27
N LEU A 312 6.38 16.52 -14.01
CA LEU A 312 7.37 15.46 -14.25
C LEU A 312 8.55 15.96 -15.09
N ALA A 313 8.28 16.73 -16.14
CA ALA A 313 9.30 17.32 -17.01
C ALA A 313 10.18 18.29 -16.22
N TYR A 314 9.59 19.08 -15.31
CA TYR A 314 10.36 19.89 -14.37
C TYR A 314 11.31 19.04 -13.52
N GLY A 315 10.87 17.84 -13.10
CA GLY A 315 11.65 16.86 -12.36
C GLY A 315 12.98 16.46 -13.01
N LEU A 316 13.16 16.66 -14.33
CA LEU A 316 14.43 16.45 -15.02
C LEU A 316 15.54 17.39 -14.51
N ILE A 317 15.19 18.62 -14.12
CA ILE A 317 16.16 19.62 -13.65
C ILE A 317 16.78 19.21 -12.31
N PRO A 318 16.01 19.02 -11.21
CA PRO A 318 16.58 18.63 -9.93
C PRO A 318 17.23 17.25 -9.98
N ASN A 319 16.61 16.26 -10.64
CA ASN A 319 17.22 14.93 -10.75
C ASN A 319 18.49 14.94 -11.62
N GLY A 320 18.54 15.75 -12.68
CA GLY A 320 19.73 15.89 -13.52
C GLY A 320 20.90 16.52 -12.77
N ILE A 321 20.62 17.56 -11.96
CA ILE A 321 21.62 18.17 -11.07
C ILE A 321 22.15 17.13 -10.07
N LEU A 322 21.27 16.35 -9.43
CA LEU A 322 21.68 15.32 -8.49
C LEU A 322 22.42 14.16 -9.17
N ALA A 323 22.06 13.79 -10.40
CA ALA A 323 22.73 12.75 -11.17
C ALA A 323 24.16 13.15 -11.56
N PHE A 324 24.38 14.41 -11.96
CA PHE A 324 25.70 14.93 -12.28
C PHE A 324 26.54 15.26 -11.03
N TRP A 325 25.86 15.56 -9.92
CA TRP A 325 26.46 15.86 -8.61
C TRP A 325 27.53 16.97 -8.66
N PRO A 326 27.16 18.22 -9.01
CA PRO A 326 28.10 19.32 -9.16
C PRO A 326 28.81 19.67 -7.84
N ALA A 327 29.99 20.29 -7.90
CA ALA A 327 30.71 20.74 -6.71
C ALA A 327 29.95 21.83 -5.92
N SER A 328 29.11 22.63 -6.59
CA SER A 328 28.35 23.71 -5.97
C SER A 328 27.31 23.18 -4.99
N GLN A 329 27.45 23.54 -3.71
CA GLN A 329 26.48 23.22 -2.66
C GLN A 329 25.11 23.86 -2.94
N SER A 330 25.08 25.09 -3.45
CA SER A 330 23.83 25.80 -3.76
C SER A 330 23.02 25.10 -4.85
N ALA A 331 23.69 24.50 -5.84
CA ALA A 331 23.03 23.74 -6.90
C ALA A 331 22.37 22.47 -6.35
N LYS A 332 23.06 21.73 -5.46
CA LYS A 332 22.49 20.55 -4.80
C LYS A 332 21.33 20.93 -3.88
N LEU A 333 21.48 22.01 -3.10
CA LEU A 333 20.43 22.52 -2.22
C LEU A 333 19.19 22.91 -3.02
N PHE A 334 19.36 23.63 -4.13
CA PHE A 334 18.28 23.95 -5.06
C PHE A 334 17.60 22.70 -5.59
N ALA A 335 18.37 21.70 -6.03
CA ALA A 335 17.83 20.46 -6.56
C ALA A 335 17.02 19.65 -5.53
N PHE A 336 17.51 19.54 -4.29
CA PHE A 336 16.78 18.87 -3.22
C PHE A 336 15.53 19.63 -2.76
N LEU A 337 15.57 20.98 -2.75
CA LEU A 337 14.41 21.80 -2.39
C LEU A 337 13.32 21.77 -3.47
N THR A 338 13.70 21.91 -4.74
CA THR A 338 12.76 21.96 -5.86
C THR A 338 12.35 20.59 -6.39
N GLY A 339 13.03 19.52 -5.97
CA GLY A 339 12.64 18.14 -6.28
C GLY A 339 11.19 17.82 -5.85
N GLY A 340 10.65 18.55 -4.88
CA GLY A 340 9.27 18.42 -4.43
C GLY A 340 8.20 18.89 -5.43
N VAL A 341 8.57 19.72 -6.41
CA VAL A 341 7.66 20.29 -7.43
C VAL A 341 7.11 19.21 -8.36
N GLN A 342 7.89 18.14 -8.58
CA GLN A 342 7.50 17.02 -9.45
C GLN A 342 6.40 16.14 -8.85
N LEU A 343 5.98 16.33 -7.59
CA LEU A 343 4.92 15.52 -7.00
C LEU A 343 3.56 15.89 -7.62
N MET A 344 2.96 14.94 -8.34
CA MET A 344 1.66 15.09 -9.01
C MET A 344 0.74 13.87 -8.81
N THR A 345 0.97 13.11 -7.74
CA THR A 345 0.27 11.85 -7.44
C THR A 345 -1.24 12.00 -7.55
N ALA A 346 -1.82 13.05 -6.93
CA ALA A 346 -3.26 13.29 -6.95
C ALA A 346 -3.84 13.35 -8.38
N ILE A 347 -3.20 14.12 -9.28
CA ILE A 347 -3.68 14.26 -10.65
C ILE A 347 -3.46 12.98 -11.45
N PHE A 348 -2.37 12.26 -11.21
CA PHE A 348 -2.14 10.98 -11.88
C PHE A 348 -3.28 9.98 -11.56
N TYR A 349 -3.71 9.90 -10.30
CA TYR A 349 -4.88 9.11 -9.91
C TYR A 349 -6.17 9.63 -10.52
N THR A 350 -6.39 10.95 -10.52
CA THR A 350 -7.57 11.57 -11.16
C THR A 350 -7.62 11.24 -12.66
N TRP A 351 -6.49 11.32 -13.36
CA TRP A 351 -6.38 11.00 -14.77
C TRP A 351 -6.67 9.52 -15.05
N ALA A 352 -6.08 8.61 -14.28
CA ALA A 352 -6.37 7.17 -14.39
C ALA A 352 -7.84 6.85 -14.09
N ASN A 353 -8.45 7.55 -13.12
CA ASN A 353 -9.85 7.41 -12.76
C ASN A 353 -10.78 7.84 -13.90
N GLU A 354 -10.52 9.00 -14.51
CA GLU A 354 -11.28 9.50 -15.67
C GLU A 354 -11.13 8.58 -16.88
N LEU A 355 -9.92 8.11 -17.19
CA LEU A 355 -9.68 7.23 -18.35
C LEU A 355 -10.31 5.84 -18.19
N CYS A 356 -10.51 5.39 -16.95
CA CYS A 356 -11.20 4.14 -16.65
C CYS A 356 -12.68 4.33 -16.31
N ALA A 357 -13.25 5.54 -16.47
CA ALA A 357 -14.63 5.84 -16.06
C ALA A 357 -15.69 4.98 -16.77
N SER A 358 -15.37 4.45 -17.95
CA SER A 358 -16.25 3.56 -18.72
C SER A 358 -16.51 2.20 -18.04
N ASP A 359 -15.62 1.74 -17.15
CA ASP A 359 -15.71 0.45 -16.49
C ASP A 359 -15.26 0.58 -15.02
N ASN A 360 -16.22 0.47 -14.10
CA ASN A 360 -15.98 0.60 -12.66
C ASN A 360 -15.02 -0.45 -12.10
N GLU A 361 -15.09 -1.69 -12.61
CA GLU A 361 -14.26 -2.80 -12.15
C GLU A 361 -12.81 -2.60 -12.62
N GLU A 362 -12.64 -2.20 -13.89
CA GLU A 362 -11.33 -1.81 -14.44
C GLU A 362 -10.72 -0.68 -13.64
N ARG A 363 -11.49 0.38 -13.37
CA ARG A 363 -11.03 1.51 -12.57
C ARG A 363 -10.53 1.08 -11.19
N ALA A 364 -11.32 0.31 -10.44
CA ALA A 364 -10.94 -0.11 -9.10
C ALA A 364 -9.64 -0.93 -9.10
N ILE A 365 -9.50 -1.86 -10.05
CA ILE A 365 -8.32 -2.71 -10.17
C ILE A 365 -7.09 -1.92 -10.63
N VAL A 366 -7.22 -1.00 -11.59
CA VAL A 366 -6.10 -0.17 -12.05
C VAL A 366 -5.58 0.72 -10.93
N LEU A 367 -6.45 1.46 -10.23
CA LEU A 367 -6.03 2.38 -9.17
C LEU A 367 -5.38 1.64 -7.98
N SER A 368 -5.95 0.50 -7.57
CA SER A 368 -5.35 -0.32 -6.50
C SER A 368 -4.02 -0.96 -6.92
N SER A 369 -3.92 -1.43 -8.17
CA SER A 369 -2.70 -2.03 -8.71
C SER A 369 -1.56 -1.02 -8.82
N MET A 370 -1.85 0.22 -9.26
CA MET A 370 -0.85 1.30 -9.32
C MET A 370 -0.15 1.46 -7.96
N ASN A 371 -0.93 1.57 -6.89
CA ASN A 371 -0.39 1.73 -5.54
C ASN A 371 0.37 0.47 -5.07
N GLY A 372 -0.25 -0.70 -5.19
CA GLY A 372 0.32 -1.96 -4.73
C GLY A 372 1.67 -2.30 -5.38
N PHE A 373 1.78 -2.12 -6.70
CA PHE A 373 3.04 -2.35 -7.41
C PHE A 373 4.10 -1.30 -7.11
N GLN A 374 3.71 -0.04 -6.88
CA GLN A 374 4.65 0.99 -6.47
C GLN A 374 5.31 0.64 -5.14
N TYR A 375 4.53 0.21 -4.14
CA TYR A 375 5.11 -0.25 -2.87
C TYR A 375 5.96 -1.52 -3.03
N ALA A 376 5.55 -2.45 -3.90
CA ALA A 376 6.33 -3.64 -4.18
C ALA A 376 7.73 -3.30 -4.75
N VAL A 377 7.82 -2.30 -5.63
CA VAL A 377 9.11 -1.82 -6.16
C VAL A 377 9.88 -1.00 -5.14
N ALA A 378 9.20 -0.13 -4.40
CA ALA A 378 9.81 0.69 -3.35
C ALA A 378 10.43 -0.14 -2.21
N ALA A 379 9.96 -1.37 -1.98
CA ALA A 379 10.50 -2.26 -0.95
C ALA A 379 11.95 -2.71 -1.21
N TRP A 380 12.38 -2.82 -2.48
CA TRP A 380 13.71 -3.35 -2.82
C TRP A 380 14.56 -2.42 -3.65
N LEU A 381 13.95 -1.56 -4.49
CA LEU A 381 14.71 -0.70 -5.41
C LEU A 381 15.70 0.24 -4.68
N PRO A 382 15.31 0.95 -3.61
CA PRO A 382 16.23 1.81 -2.86
C PRO A 382 17.42 1.07 -2.26
N ILE A 383 17.25 -0.20 -1.86
CA ILE A 383 18.34 -1.03 -1.33
C ILE A 383 19.44 -1.22 -2.40
N VAL A 384 19.04 -1.31 -3.66
CA VAL A 384 19.94 -1.52 -4.81
C VAL A 384 20.57 -0.21 -5.27
N ILE A 385 19.78 0.85 -5.41
CA ILE A 385 20.23 2.10 -6.04
C ILE A 385 20.81 3.11 -5.03
N PHE A 386 20.38 3.08 -3.76
CA PHE A 386 20.84 3.96 -2.68
C PHE A 386 21.42 3.21 -1.47
N PRO A 387 22.41 2.31 -1.64
CA PRO A 387 23.06 1.70 -0.49
C PRO A 387 23.85 2.74 0.31
N GLN A 388 23.75 2.67 1.63
CA GLN A 388 24.37 3.63 2.56
C GLN A 388 25.90 3.67 2.46
N THR A 389 26.53 2.60 1.94
CA THR A 389 27.98 2.55 1.68
C THR A 389 28.44 3.54 0.61
N MET A 390 27.53 4.05 -0.24
CA MET A 390 27.82 5.03 -1.29
C MET A 390 27.38 6.45 -0.92
N ALA A 391 26.94 6.68 0.32
CA ALA A 391 26.65 8.01 0.80
C ALA A 391 27.92 8.90 0.75
N PRO A 392 27.79 10.22 0.51
CA PRO A 392 26.55 10.98 0.26
C PRO A 392 26.18 11.10 -1.22
N THR A 393 27.07 10.67 -2.12
CA THR A 393 26.94 10.95 -3.57
C THR A 393 26.00 9.99 -4.28
N PHE A 394 25.75 8.81 -3.71
CA PHE A 394 24.85 7.78 -4.25
C PHE A 394 24.96 7.63 -5.77
N ARG A 395 26.17 7.33 -6.27
CA ARG A 395 26.50 7.30 -7.71
C ARG A 395 25.63 6.38 -8.57
N ARG A 396 24.89 5.43 -7.97
CA ARG A 396 23.88 4.61 -8.67
C ARG A 396 22.48 5.16 -8.52
N GLY A 397 22.18 5.82 -7.41
CA GLY A 397 20.86 6.29 -7.02
C GLY A 397 20.39 7.45 -7.88
N PHE A 398 21.10 8.57 -7.83
CA PHE A 398 20.66 9.78 -8.55
C PHE A 398 20.64 9.64 -10.08
N PRO A 399 21.61 8.97 -10.74
CA PRO A 399 21.48 8.68 -12.16
C PRO A 399 20.32 7.73 -12.48
N ALA A 400 20.00 6.77 -11.60
CA ALA A 400 18.85 5.89 -11.78
C ALA A 400 17.53 6.66 -11.64
N THR A 401 17.38 7.55 -10.64
CA THR A 401 16.16 8.37 -10.51
C THR A 401 15.98 9.30 -11.69
N PHE A 402 17.06 9.90 -12.22
CA PHE A 402 17.03 10.69 -13.45
C PHE A 402 16.58 9.88 -14.67
N GLY A 403 17.12 8.67 -14.85
CA GLY A 403 16.68 7.76 -15.90
C GLY A 403 15.21 7.34 -15.75
N LEU A 404 14.74 7.17 -14.52
CA LEU A 404 13.34 6.85 -14.21
C LEU A 404 12.39 8.01 -14.52
N VAL A 405 12.79 9.27 -14.34
CA VAL A 405 12.02 10.44 -14.79
C VAL A 405 11.82 10.39 -16.31
N ILE A 406 12.89 10.14 -17.07
CA ILE A 406 12.83 10.05 -18.54
C ILE A 406 11.92 8.90 -18.96
N ALA A 407 12.08 7.73 -18.35
CA ALA A 407 11.23 6.56 -18.63
C ALA A 407 9.76 6.85 -18.30
N ALA A 408 9.48 7.53 -17.19
CA ALA A 408 8.12 7.92 -16.79
C ALA A 408 7.50 8.91 -17.80
N LEU A 409 8.27 9.89 -18.29
CA LEU A 409 7.81 10.82 -19.33
C LEU A 409 7.43 10.08 -20.62
N ILE A 410 8.26 9.14 -21.05
CA ILE A 410 7.98 8.30 -22.23
C ILE A 410 6.71 7.47 -22.00
N ALA A 411 6.54 6.89 -20.80
CA ALA A 411 5.36 6.12 -20.46
C ALA A 411 4.08 6.99 -20.48
N ILE A 412 4.11 8.20 -19.92
CA ILE A 412 2.98 9.14 -19.90
C ILE A 412 2.59 9.57 -21.31
N VAL A 413 3.56 9.90 -22.17
CA VAL A 413 3.31 10.18 -23.58
C VAL A 413 2.70 8.96 -24.27
N GLY A 414 3.22 7.75 -23.99
CA GLY A 414 2.67 6.49 -24.48
C GLY A 414 1.20 6.27 -24.08
N ILE A 415 0.85 6.54 -22.83
CA ILE A 415 -0.55 6.48 -22.34
C ILE A 415 -1.43 7.45 -23.13
N GLN A 416 -0.97 8.69 -23.32
CA GLN A 416 -1.74 9.69 -24.08
C GLN A 416 -1.94 9.29 -25.55
N LEU A 417 -0.91 8.75 -26.19
CA LEU A 417 -1.00 8.28 -27.58
C LEU A 417 -1.95 7.08 -27.72
N LEU A 418 -1.89 6.12 -26.80
CA LEU A 418 -2.80 4.97 -26.78
C LEU A 418 -4.25 5.41 -26.53
N HIS A 419 -4.46 6.36 -25.64
CA HIS A 419 -5.77 6.95 -25.39
C HIS A 419 -6.33 7.63 -26.63
N ASN A 420 -5.54 8.52 -27.26
CA ASN A 420 -5.96 9.20 -28.49
C ASN A 420 -6.25 8.22 -29.63
N ARG A 421 -5.45 7.15 -29.76
CA ARG A 421 -5.69 6.08 -30.74
C ARG A 421 -7.01 5.36 -30.48
N GLN A 422 -7.32 5.07 -29.23
CA GLN A 422 -8.57 4.40 -28.85
C GLN A 422 -9.79 5.30 -29.14
N GLN A 423 -9.70 6.60 -28.88
CA GLN A 423 -10.78 7.55 -29.22
C GLN A 423 -11.02 7.63 -30.73
N ARG A 424 -9.95 7.66 -31.54
CA ARG A 424 -10.08 7.67 -33.01
C ARG A 424 -10.78 6.41 -33.53
N LEU A 425 -10.35 5.23 -33.07
CA LEU A 425 -10.98 3.96 -33.47
C LEU A 425 -12.45 3.87 -33.03
N GLY A 426 -12.81 4.43 -31.87
CA GLY A 426 -14.20 4.47 -31.41
C GLY A 426 -15.06 5.42 -32.26
N ASN A 427 -14.53 6.58 -32.62
CA ASN A 427 -15.22 7.52 -33.51
C ASN A 427 -15.41 6.93 -34.92
N ASP A 428 -14.38 6.33 -35.50
CA ASP A 428 -14.45 5.72 -36.83
C ASP A 428 -15.52 4.61 -36.87
N PHE A 429 -15.62 3.80 -35.81
CA PHE A 429 -16.65 2.76 -35.70
C PHE A 429 -18.07 3.35 -35.58
N SER A 430 -18.25 4.39 -34.75
CA SER A 430 -19.56 5.05 -34.61
C SER A 430 -20.03 5.75 -35.90
N VAL A 431 -19.10 6.31 -36.68
CA VAL A 431 -19.41 6.90 -37.99
C VAL A 431 -19.83 5.80 -38.97
N SER A 432 -19.13 4.66 -38.99
CA SER A 432 -19.51 3.53 -39.84
C SER A 432 -20.87 2.91 -39.51
N GLU A 433 -21.23 2.77 -38.23
CA GLU A 433 -22.57 2.29 -37.83
C GLU A 433 -23.68 3.28 -38.22
N THR A 434 -23.39 4.58 -38.16
CA THR A 434 -24.35 5.62 -38.56
C THR A 434 -24.55 5.62 -40.08
N GLU A 435 -23.48 5.50 -40.86
CA GLU A 435 -23.54 5.38 -42.32
C GLU A 435 -24.23 4.07 -42.78
N GLU A 436 -23.99 2.94 -42.09
CA GLU A 436 -24.70 1.68 -42.35
C GLU A 436 -26.19 1.78 -42.00
N ALA A 437 -26.56 2.42 -40.89
CA ALA A 437 -27.96 2.63 -40.50
C ALA A 437 -28.71 3.56 -41.49
N GLU A 438 -28.07 4.63 -41.96
CA GLU A 438 -28.63 5.53 -42.97
C GLU A 438 -28.77 4.84 -44.34
N SER A 439 -27.79 4.03 -44.75
CA SER A 439 -27.86 3.26 -45.99
C SER A 439 -28.93 2.15 -45.95
N GLY A 440 -29.12 1.49 -44.80
CA GLY A 440 -30.16 0.47 -44.59
C GLY A 440 -31.58 1.03 -44.64
N GLN A 441 -31.79 2.26 -44.16
CA GLN A 441 -33.07 2.96 -44.28
C GLN A 441 -33.36 3.43 -45.72
N SER A 442 -32.32 3.79 -46.49
CA SER A 442 -32.44 4.14 -47.91
C SER A 442 -32.90 2.98 -48.78
N VAL A 443 -32.56 1.72 -48.44
CA VAL A 443 -32.95 0.54 -49.22
C VAL A 443 -34.39 0.09 -48.89
N ALA A 444 -34.86 0.29 -47.66
CA ALA A 444 -36.23 -0.05 -47.26
C ALA A 444 -37.31 0.91 -47.82
N GLY A 445 -36.94 2.14 -48.18
CA GLY A 445 -37.87 3.16 -48.69
C GLY A 445 -38.25 3.08 -50.17
N VAL A 446 -37.62 2.20 -50.96
CA VAL A 446 -37.79 2.16 -52.44
C VAL A 446 -38.65 0.98 -52.92
N GLY A 447 -39.09 0.08 -52.02
CA GLY A 447 -39.82 -1.14 -52.37
C GLY A 447 -41.35 -1.05 -52.54
N ASP A 448 -42.04 -0.10 -51.90
CA ASP A 448 -43.50 -0.19 -51.69
C ASP A 448 -44.33 0.94 -52.35
N LEU A 449 -43.89 1.46 -53.50
CA LEU A 449 -44.64 2.46 -54.27
C LEU A 449 -45.06 1.97 -55.67
N LYS A 450 -45.50 0.71 -55.80
CA LYS A 450 -46.25 0.24 -56.97
C LYS A 450 -47.23 -0.88 -56.61
N HIS A 451 -48.38 -0.53 -56.02
CA HIS A 451 -49.70 -1.11 -56.33
C HIS A 451 -50.73 -0.68 -55.28
N SER A 452 -51.64 0.20 -55.66
CA SER A 452 -53.09 0.07 -55.41
C SER A 452 -53.74 1.44 -55.57
N GLY A 453 -54.32 1.66 -56.75
CA GLY A 453 -55.39 2.64 -56.91
C GLY A 453 -56.71 1.87 -57.06
N ARG A 454 -57.66 2.10 -56.15
CA ARG A 454 -59.06 2.38 -56.53
C ARG A 454 -59.91 2.82 -55.35
N ALA A 455 -60.75 3.80 -55.67
CA ALA A 455 -61.55 4.63 -54.79
C ALA A 455 -62.83 3.97 -54.27
N SER A 456 -63.31 4.46 -53.13
CA SER A 456 -64.73 4.79 -52.90
C SER A 456 -64.85 5.91 -51.84
N SER A 457 -65.67 6.91 -52.15
CA SER A 457 -65.93 8.14 -51.38
C SER A 457 -67.23 8.03 -50.55
N PRO A 458 -67.76 9.12 -49.94
CA PRO A 458 -67.52 9.50 -48.55
C PRO A 458 -68.81 9.46 -47.71
N ARG A 459 -68.70 9.42 -46.38
CA ARG A 459 -69.82 9.80 -45.49
C ARG A 459 -69.36 10.66 -44.31
N GLU A 460 -70.21 11.64 -44.08
CA GLU A 460 -70.13 12.83 -43.25
C GLU A 460 -70.14 12.58 -41.74
N VAL A 461 -69.41 13.48 -41.04
CA VAL A 461 -69.82 14.32 -39.90
C VAL A 461 -70.45 13.63 -38.67
N LYS A 462 -69.82 13.80 -37.50
CA LYS A 462 -70.35 14.61 -36.38
C LYS A 462 -69.41 14.67 -35.17
N ASP A 463 -69.34 15.89 -34.63
CA ASP A 463 -68.73 16.34 -33.38
C ASP A 463 -69.30 15.68 -32.11
N LEU A 464 -68.62 16.01 -31.00
CA LEU A 464 -69.05 16.08 -29.59
C LEU A 464 -68.77 14.85 -28.71
N ALA A 465 -67.72 14.93 -27.88
CA ALA A 465 -67.82 15.30 -26.45
C ALA A 465 -66.42 15.50 -25.84
#